data_AF-A0A8C3CK34-F1
#
_entry.id   AF-A0A8C3CK34-F1
#
_cell.length_a   1.000
_cell.length_b   1.000
_cell.length_c   1.000
_cell.angle_alpha   90.00
_cell.angle_beta   90.00
_cell.angle_gamma   90.00
#
_symmetry.space_group_name_H-M   'P 1'
#
loop_
_entity.id
_entity.type
_entity.pdbx_description
1 polymer ?
#
loop_
_entity_poly.entity_id
_entity_poly.type
_entity_poly.pdbx_seq_one_letter_code
_entity_poly.pdbx_strand_id
1 'polypeptide(L)'
;VEGAFVHAGNVLATQRLIRWHPGAYVGMGRNKTLYALEDGIVRYTKEVYVPPPRSSESREVICRLPKGAILYKTFISVVPTAEVGSFKLVTML
;
A
#
# COMPACT_ATOMS: atom_id res chain seq x y z
N VAL A 1 -0.99 -9.76 9.32
CA VAL A 1 -0.41 -11.09 8.96
C VAL A 1 -0.76 -11.34 7.51
N GLU A 2 0.14 -11.97 6.74
CA GLU A 2 -0.16 -12.28 5.34
C GLU A 2 -1.39 -13.20 5.25
N GLY A 3 -2.30 -12.92 4.32
CA GLY A 3 -3.53 -13.68 4.14
C GLY A 3 -4.64 -13.36 5.15
N ALA A 4 -4.41 -12.47 6.11
CA ALA A 4 -5.45 -12.07 7.06
C ALA A 4 -6.50 -11.18 6.39
N PHE A 5 -7.76 -11.41 6.73
CA PHE A 5 -8.86 -10.53 6.36
C PHE A 5 -8.88 -9.29 7.27
N VAL A 6 -9.11 -8.12 6.67
CA VAL A 6 -9.17 -6.82 7.36
C VAL A 6 -10.36 -6.02 6.84
N HIS A 7 -10.92 -5.19 7.71
CA HIS A 7 -11.90 -4.18 7.34
C HIS A 7 -11.23 -2.84 7.06
N ALA A 8 -11.90 -1.99 6.31
CA ALA A 8 -11.54 -0.59 6.10
C ALA A 8 -11.34 0.11 7.45
N GLY A 9 -10.24 0.84 7.57
CA GLY A 9 -9.82 1.53 8.79
C GLY A 9 -8.97 0.68 9.75
N ASN A 10 -8.88 -0.65 9.58
CA ASN A 10 -8.05 -1.48 10.44
C ASN A 10 -6.57 -1.10 10.31
N VAL A 11 -5.87 -1.02 11.44
CA VAL A 11 -4.43 -0.76 11.49
C VAL A 11 -3.67 -2.03 11.06
N LEU A 12 -2.83 -1.90 10.03
CA LEU A 12 -2.03 -3.00 9.47
C LEU A 12 -0.65 -3.09 10.13
N ALA A 13 -0.02 -1.94 10.38
CA ALA A 13 1.29 -1.86 11.01
C ALA A 13 1.52 -0.48 11.63
N THR A 14 2.14 -0.44 12.81
CA THR A 14 2.69 0.78 13.40
C THR A 14 4.22 0.74 13.31
N GLN A 15 4.84 1.86 12.99
CA GLN A 15 6.30 1.90 12.74
C GLN A 15 6.88 3.29 12.98
N ARG A 16 8.08 3.37 13.55
CA ARG A 16 8.80 4.65 13.79
C ARG A 16 9.53 5.15 12.52
N LEU A 17 10.13 4.21 11.79
CA LEU A 17 10.72 4.41 10.47
C LEU A 17 9.95 3.55 9.47
N ILE A 18 10.03 3.90 8.19
CA ILE A 18 9.30 3.17 7.15
C ILE A 18 10.00 1.83 6.91
N ARG A 19 9.48 0.77 7.53
CA ARG A 19 9.88 -0.63 7.29
C ARG A 19 9.05 -1.22 6.16
N TRP A 20 7.75 -0.92 6.17
CA TRP A 20 6.81 -1.30 5.14
C TRP A 20 6.24 -0.06 4.46
N HIS A 21 6.18 -0.12 3.13
CA HIS A 21 5.59 0.92 2.31
C HIS A 21 4.09 0.65 2.07
N PRO A 22 3.26 1.69 1.98
CA PRO A 22 1.87 1.53 1.56
C PRO A 22 1.82 1.11 0.09
N GLY A 23 1.16 -0.02 -0.18
CA GLY A 23 0.81 -0.49 -1.52
C GLY A 23 -0.65 -0.19 -1.86
N ALA A 24 -1.27 -1.02 -2.70
CA ALA A 24 -2.65 -0.85 -3.12
C ALA A 24 -3.64 -0.93 -1.93
N TYR A 25 -4.62 -0.02 -1.88
CA TYR A 25 -5.65 0.06 -0.85
C TYR A 25 -5.13 0.15 0.59
N VAL A 26 -3.95 0.75 0.77
CA VAL A 26 -3.35 1.00 2.08
C VAL A 26 -3.01 2.48 2.24
N GLY A 27 -3.53 3.09 3.30
CA GLY A 27 -3.23 4.46 3.70
C GLY A 27 -2.03 4.51 4.65
N MET A 28 -1.41 5.69 4.74
CA MET A 28 -0.33 5.97 5.70
C MET A 28 -0.63 7.25 6.48
N GLY A 29 -0.66 7.14 7.81
CA GLY A 29 -0.83 8.28 8.72
C GLY A 29 0.43 9.13 8.90
N ARG A 30 0.31 10.27 9.59
CA ARG A 30 1.43 11.20 9.85
C ARG A 30 2.57 10.55 10.64
N ASN A 31 2.24 9.62 11.53
CA ASN A 31 3.19 8.83 12.31
C ASN A 31 3.66 7.56 11.58
N LYS A 32 3.44 7.46 10.25
CA LYS A 32 3.82 6.32 9.40
C LYS A 32 3.07 5.02 9.70
N THR A 33 2.01 5.07 10.50
CA THR A 33 1.09 3.94 10.69
C THR A 33 0.37 3.63 9.38
N LEU A 34 0.30 2.35 9.04
CA LEU A 34 -0.42 1.85 7.87
C LEU A 34 -1.79 1.34 8.26
N TYR A 35 -2.80 1.66 7.45
CA TYR A 35 -4.20 1.25 7.67
C TYR A 35 -4.86 0.83 6.36
N ALA A 36 -5.81 -0.09 6.44
CA ALA A 36 -6.58 -0.55 5.29
C ALA A 36 -7.57 0.54 4.83
N LEU A 37 -7.66 0.76 3.51
CA LEU A 37 -8.68 1.65 2.93
C LEU A 37 -9.96 0.92 2.56
N GLU A 38 -9.87 -0.40 2.31
CA GLU A 38 -10.97 -1.25 1.87
C GLU A 38 -10.99 -2.57 2.67
N ASP A 39 -12.13 -3.25 2.65
CA ASP A 39 -12.28 -4.60 3.18
C ASP A 39 -11.61 -5.62 2.25
N GLY A 40 -10.74 -6.49 2.79
CA GLY A 40 -10.07 -7.47 1.96
C GLY A 40 -8.95 -8.25 2.64
N ILE A 41 -8.10 -8.87 1.83
CA ILE A 41 -7.02 -9.76 2.29
C ILE A 41 -5.67 -9.03 2.20
N VAL A 42 -4.91 -9.03 3.30
CA VAL A 42 -3.58 -8.43 3.36
C VAL A 42 -2.56 -9.26 2.58
N ARG A 43 -1.76 -8.61 1.74
CA ARG A 43 -0.65 -9.19 0.98
C ARG A 43 0.62 -8.37 1.16
N TYR A 44 1.75 -9.06 1.21
CA TYR A 44 3.08 -8.46 1.29
C TYR A 44 3.83 -8.74 0.00
N THR A 45 4.38 -7.72 -0.61
CA THR A 45 5.09 -7.83 -1.90
C THR A 45 6.46 -7.17 -1.83
N LYS A 46 7.35 -7.56 -2.74
CA LYS A 46 8.65 -6.90 -2.97
C LYS A 46 8.57 -6.22 -4.32
N GLU A 47 8.46 -4.90 -4.32
CA GLU A 47 8.25 -4.11 -5.52
C GLU A 47 9.36 -3.10 -5.72
N VAL A 48 9.54 -2.67 -6.98
CA VAL A 48 10.50 -1.62 -7.33
C VAL A 48 10.06 -0.31 -6.70
N TYR A 49 10.97 0.32 -5.95
CA TYR A 49 10.72 1.57 -5.28
C TYR A 49 11.16 2.75 -6.13
N VAL A 50 10.20 3.56 -6.56
CA VAL A 50 10.43 4.82 -7.24
C VAL A 50 9.99 5.96 -6.32
N PRO A 51 10.92 6.69 -5.67
CA PRO A 51 10.59 7.82 -4.83
C PRO A 51 10.08 9.03 -5.63
N PRO A 52 9.29 9.94 -5.03
CA PRO A 52 8.88 11.17 -5.68
C PRO A 52 10.08 12.03 -6.09
N PRO A 53 10.06 12.73 -7.24
CA PRO A 53 11.22 13.49 -7.72
C PRO A 53 11.73 14.56 -6.74
N ARG A 54 10.85 15.09 -5.88
CA ARG A 54 11.16 16.14 -4.90
C ARG A 54 11.62 15.60 -3.53
N SER A 55 11.68 14.27 -3.34
CA SER A 55 12.12 13.70 -2.07
C SER A 55 13.65 13.73 -1.93
N SER A 56 14.15 13.77 -0.69
CA SER A 56 15.60 13.74 -0.44
C SER A 56 16.21 12.41 -0.90
N GLU A 57 15.49 11.29 -0.78
CA GLU A 57 15.98 9.98 -1.25
C GLU A 57 16.27 9.98 -2.75
N SER A 58 15.43 10.67 -3.55
CA SER A 58 15.66 10.82 -4.98
C SER A 58 16.98 11.53 -5.27
N ARG A 59 17.30 12.61 -4.55
CA ARG A 59 18.48 13.44 -4.80
C ARG A 59 19.76 12.82 -4.23
N GLU A 60 19.66 12.24 -3.04
CA GLU A 60 20.83 11.81 -2.26
C GLU A 60 21.19 10.35 -2.48
N VAL A 61 20.20 9.50 -2.79
CA VAL A 61 20.39 8.05 -2.94
C VAL A 61 20.32 7.65 -4.41
N ILE A 62 19.20 7.91 -5.09
CA ILE A 62 18.97 7.40 -6.45
C ILE A 62 20.03 7.91 -7.43
N CYS A 63 20.37 9.20 -7.38
CA CYS A 63 21.39 9.80 -8.25
C CYS A 63 22.81 9.24 -8.05
N ARG A 64 23.08 8.55 -6.94
CA ARG A 64 24.40 7.98 -6.61
C ARG A 64 24.48 6.48 -6.90
N LEU A 65 23.38 5.84 -7.29
CA LEU A 65 23.37 4.42 -7.60
C LEU A 65 24.06 4.15 -8.95
N PRO A 66 24.77 3.01 -9.09
CA PRO A 66 25.37 2.62 -10.35
C PRO A 66 24.29 2.33 -11.40
N LYS A 67 24.63 2.52 -12.67
CA LYS A 67 23.70 2.25 -13.77
C LYS A 67 23.22 0.80 -13.73
N GLY A 68 21.91 0.62 -13.79
CA GLY A 68 21.26 -0.69 -13.71
C GLY A 68 20.90 -1.15 -12.29
N ALA A 69 21.28 -0.41 -11.25
CA ALA A 69 20.79 -0.70 -9.90
C ALA A 69 19.31 -0.36 -9.74
N ILE A 70 18.59 -1.25 -9.06
CA ILE A 70 17.15 -1.13 -8.79
C ILE A 70 16.95 -1.27 -7.28
N LEU A 71 16.20 -0.35 -6.68
CA LEU A 71 15.80 -0.46 -5.29
C LEU A 71 14.50 -1.24 -5.18
N TYR A 72 14.51 -2.30 -4.38
CA TYR A 72 13.29 -3.03 -4.01
C TYR A 72 12.92 -2.69 -2.57
N LYS A 73 11.62 -2.53 -2.32
CA LYS A 73 11.07 -2.34 -0.97
C LYS A 73 9.90 -3.26 -0.72
N THR A 74 9.59 -3.44 0.56
CA THR A 74 8.45 -4.26 0.99
C THR A 74 7.21 -3.40 1.03
N PHE A 75 6.17 -3.80 0.31
CA PHE A 75 4.87 -3.14 0.30
C PHE A 75 3.83 -4.00 1.00
N ILE A 76 2.85 -3.34 1.62
CA ILE A 76 1.64 -3.97 2.13
C ILE A 76 0.49 -3.50 1.27
N SER A 77 -0.26 -4.43 0.70
CA SER A 77 -1.47 -4.16 -0.06
C SER A 77 -2.66 -4.90 0.53
N VAL A 78 -3.86 -4.36 0.33
CA VAL A 78 -5.11 -5.08 0.61
C VAL A 78 -5.74 -5.44 -0.72
N VAL A 79 -6.08 -6.72 -0.90
CA VAL A 79 -6.82 -7.21 -2.07
C VAL A 79 -8.30 -7.19 -1.72
N PRO A 80 -9.12 -6.31 -2.32
CA PRO A 80 -10.54 -6.21 -1.97
C PRO A 80 -11.27 -7.50 -2.29
N THR A 81 -12.16 -7.94 -1.39
CA THR A 81 -13.01 -9.12 -1.62
C THR A 81 -14.42 -8.76 -2.07
N ALA A 82 -14.87 -7.54 -1.79
CA ALA A 82 -16.19 -7.07 -2.20
C ALA A 82 -16.15 -6.50 -3.61
N GLU A 83 -17.09 -6.92 -4.45
CA GLU A 83 -17.38 -6.26 -5.72
C GLU A 83 -18.06 -4.91 -5.47
N VAL A 84 -17.78 -3.90 -6.30
CA VAL A 84 -18.32 -2.55 -6.14
C VAL A 84 -19.81 -2.54 -6.53
N GLY A 85 -20.65 -2.97 -5.60
CA GLY A 85 -22.10 -3.00 -5.72
C GLY A 85 -22.63 -4.00 -6.75
N SER A 86 -23.95 -4.19 -6.73
CA SER A 86 -24.68 -4.91 -7.78
C SER A 86 -25.88 -4.10 -8.21
N PHE A 87 -26.14 -4.04 -9.51
CA PHE A 87 -27.35 -3.41 -10.03
C PHE A 87 -28.54 -4.29 -9.65
N LYS A 88 -29.48 -3.71 -8.90
CA LYS A 88 -30.73 -4.35 -8.54
C LYS A 88 -31.86 -3.64 -9.27
N LEU A 89 -32.70 -4.43 -9.94
CA LEU A 89 -33.92 -3.92 -10.54
C LEU A 89 -34.87 -3.48 -9.41
N VAL A 90 -35.24 -2.19 -9.39
CA VAL A 90 -36.08 -1.61 -8.33
C VAL A 90 -37.57 -1.77 -8.66
N THR A 91 -37.97 -1.47 -9.90
CA THR A 91 -39.36 -1.64 -10.37
C THR A 91 -39.40 -1.90 -11.87
N MET A 92 -40.28 -2.80 -12.31
CA MET A 92 -40.77 -2.79 -13.70
C MET A 92 -42.01 -1.88 -13.73
N LEU A 93 -41.93 -0.76 -14.45
CA LEU A 93 -43.09 0.06 -14.77
C LEU A 93 -43.94 -0.62 -15.85
#